data_AF-A0A5D3CVP7-F1
#
_entry.id   AF-A0A5D3CVP7-F1
#
_cell.length_a   1.000
_cell.length_b   1.000
_cell.length_c   1.000
_cell.angle_alpha   90.00
_cell.angle_beta   90.00
_cell.angle_gamma   90.00
#
_symmetry.space_group_name_H-M   'P 1'
#
loop_
_entity.id
_entity.type
_entity.pdbx_description
1 polymer ?
#
loop_
_entity_poly.entity_id
_entity_poly.type
_entity_poly.pdbx_seq_one_letter_code
_entity_poly.pdbx_strand_id
1 'polypeptide(L)'
;MLSPMCQVGTRDFNRSQVLNMSSEDMMGAQPNRSSDCRSGSSGLKRKLEEQNVETVDVIRDTMKCVNDLLRAIVDWPKLARQEEDATRREVIRQLQDIPELSRLDRVRYLKIIAGNLVIMKAFLDLFADM
;
A
#
# COMPACT_ATOMS: atom_id res chain seq x y z
N MET A 1 -13.77 12.48 -0.41
CA MET A 1 -12.51 13.10 -0.86
C MET A 1 -11.41 12.07 -0.71
N LEU A 2 -11.00 11.44 -1.82
CA LEU A 2 -9.94 10.42 -1.85
C LEU A 2 -8.58 11.14 -1.76
N SER A 3 -7.71 10.69 -0.85
CA SER A 3 -6.33 11.18 -0.74
C SER A 3 -5.49 10.74 -1.94
N PRO A 4 -4.49 11.53 -2.36
CA PRO A 4 -3.73 11.25 -3.56
C PRO A 4 -2.80 10.07 -3.32
N MET A 5 -2.98 9.02 -4.13
CA MET A 5 -2.01 7.95 -4.31
C MET A 5 -0.62 8.56 -4.51
N CYS A 6 0.37 8.02 -3.80
CA CYS A 6 1.79 8.31 -3.98
C CYS A 6 2.14 8.26 -5.48
N GLN A 7 2.31 9.43 -6.09
CA GLN A 7 2.87 9.54 -7.43
C GLN A 7 4.37 9.32 -7.31
N VAL A 8 4.78 8.07 -7.44
CA VAL A 8 6.18 7.73 -7.74
C VAL A 8 6.40 8.11 -9.20
N GLY A 9 7.29 9.08 -9.42
CA GLY A 9 7.67 9.57 -10.74
C GLY A 9 8.12 8.43 -11.66
N THR A 10 7.48 8.36 -12.82
CA THR A 10 7.80 7.44 -13.91
C THR A 10 9.20 7.71 -14.45
N ARG A 11 10.12 6.75 -14.25
CA ARG A 11 11.23 6.53 -15.18
C ARG A 11 11.18 5.07 -15.59
N ASP A 12 11.09 4.86 -16.90
CA ASP A 12 10.93 3.57 -17.56
C ASP A 12 12.00 2.57 -17.11
N PHE A 13 11.64 1.67 -16.19
CA PHE A 13 12.51 0.58 -15.77
C PHE A 13 12.25 -0.62 -16.69
N ASN A 14 13.11 -0.75 -17.69
CA ASN A 14 13.15 -1.84 -18.66
C ASN A 14 13.22 -3.21 -17.93
N ARG A 15 12.09 -3.92 -17.91
CA ARG A 15 11.88 -5.23 -17.29
C ARG A 15 12.43 -6.35 -18.18
N SER A 16 13.76 -6.46 -18.31
CA SER A 16 14.35 -7.57 -19.08
C SER A 16 15.79 -8.00 -18.71
N GLN A 17 16.33 -7.63 -17.54
CA GLN A 17 17.70 -8.02 -17.14
C GLN A 17 17.79 -8.91 -15.90
N VAL A 18 16.74 -9.67 -15.57
CA VAL A 18 16.75 -10.53 -14.37
C VAL A 18 17.50 -11.87 -14.58
N LEU A 19 17.99 -12.22 -15.77
CA LEU A 19 18.75 -13.47 -15.97
C LEU A 19 19.84 -13.34 -17.03
N ASN A 20 21.05 -12.92 -16.63
CA ASN A 20 22.27 -13.31 -17.35
C ASN A 20 23.50 -13.20 -16.44
N MET A 21 23.78 -14.24 -15.66
CA MET A 21 25.10 -14.42 -15.05
C MET A 21 25.83 -15.50 -15.86
N SER A 22 26.72 -15.07 -16.76
CA SER A 22 27.67 -15.94 -17.44
C SER A 22 28.93 -16.04 -16.56
N SER A 23 29.24 -17.24 -16.08
CA SER A 23 30.33 -17.53 -15.13
C SER A 23 31.61 -17.96 -15.83
N GLU A 24 31.96 -17.34 -16.95
CA GLU A 24 33.15 -17.67 -17.75
C GLU A 24 33.79 -16.37 -18.26
N ASP A 25 34.83 -15.93 -17.55
CA ASP A 25 36.05 -15.29 -18.08
C ASP A 25 36.84 -14.65 -16.93
N MET A 26 37.44 -15.48 -16.09
CA MET A 26 38.38 -15.03 -15.07
C MET A 26 39.70 -15.79 -15.19
N MET A 27 40.41 -15.59 -16.30
CA MET A 27 41.84 -15.95 -16.41
C MET A 27 42.54 -15.08 -17.46
N GLY A 28 43.48 -14.24 -16.99
CA GLY A 28 44.65 -13.84 -17.78
C GLY A 28 44.73 -12.40 -18.24
N ALA A 29 45.30 -11.52 -17.40
CA ALA A 29 46.37 -10.60 -17.81
C ALA A 29 46.81 -9.72 -16.61
N GLN A 30 47.99 -10.01 -16.06
CA GLN A 30 48.77 -8.96 -15.39
C GLN A 30 49.24 -7.95 -16.44
N PRO A 31 49.27 -6.66 -16.09
CA PRO A 31 50.40 -5.83 -16.47
C PRO A 31 50.96 -5.09 -15.27
N ASN A 32 52.21 -5.41 -15.00
CA ASN A 32 53.09 -4.75 -14.05
C ASN A 32 53.38 -3.33 -14.56
N ARG A 33 52.85 -2.27 -13.92
CA ARG A 33 53.43 -0.91 -13.99
C ARG A 33 53.19 -0.14 -12.69
N SER A 34 54.32 0.17 -12.05
CA SER A 34 54.46 1.19 -11.02
C SER A 34 54.24 2.58 -11.60
N SER A 35 53.45 3.40 -10.91
CA SER A 35 53.70 4.84 -10.79
C SER A 35 53.01 5.37 -9.54
N ASP A 36 53.83 5.84 -8.60
CA ASP A 36 53.42 6.66 -7.47
C ASP A 36 52.66 7.90 -7.92
N CYS A 37 51.40 8.02 -7.50
CA CYS A 37 50.65 9.28 -7.45
C CYS A 37 49.77 9.28 -6.20
N ARG A 38 50.35 9.62 -5.03
CA ARG A 38 49.57 10.11 -3.89
C ARG A 38 48.96 11.45 -4.28
N SER A 39 47.63 11.52 -4.46
CA SER A 39 46.80 12.70 -4.16
C SER A 39 45.31 12.42 -4.40
N GLY A 40 44.49 12.51 -3.35
CA GLY A 40 43.03 12.75 -3.48
C GLY A 40 42.03 11.64 -3.09
N SER A 41 42.24 10.90 -1.99
CA SER A 41 41.27 9.86 -1.52
C SER A 41 39.99 10.42 -0.83
N SER A 42 39.78 11.74 -0.78
CA SER A 42 38.62 12.34 -0.10
C SER A 42 37.32 12.36 -0.94
N GLY A 43 37.38 12.13 -2.26
CA GLY A 43 36.18 12.13 -3.11
C GLY A 43 35.38 10.82 -3.05
N LEU A 44 36.08 9.68 -3.02
CA LEU A 44 35.45 8.35 -3.02
C LEU A 44 34.72 8.04 -1.70
N LYS A 45 35.31 8.45 -0.57
CA LYS A 45 34.67 8.34 0.75
C LYS A 45 33.38 9.16 0.83
N ARG A 46 33.41 10.42 0.37
CA ARG A 46 32.22 11.29 0.34
C ARG A 46 31.11 10.73 -0.54
N LYS A 47 31.44 10.15 -1.69
CA LYS A 47 30.45 9.57 -2.61
C LYS A 47 29.80 8.29 -2.06
N LEU A 48 30.58 7.45 -1.36
CA LEU A 48 30.05 6.27 -0.66
C LEU A 48 29.17 6.67 0.54
N GLU A 49 29.58 7.69 1.27
CA GLU A 49 28.84 8.24 2.42
C GLU A 49 27.52 8.89 1.99
N GLU A 50 27.52 9.62 0.87
CA GLU A 50 26.32 10.19 0.25
C GLU A 50 25.36 9.10 -0.27
N GLN A 51 25.87 8.04 -0.92
CA GLN A 51 25.06 6.87 -1.29
C GLN A 51 24.50 6.12 -0.09
N ASN A 52 25.25 6.03 1.01
CA ASN A 52 24.76 5.43 2.25
C ASN A 52 23.65 6.28 2.87
N VAL A 53 23.77 7.61 2.87
CA VAL A 53 22.72 8.51 3.35
C VAL A 53 21.46 8.39 2.49
N GLU A 54 21.59 8.42 1.17
CA GLU A 54 20.46 8.22 0.23
C GLU A 54 19.80 6.85 0.45
N THR A 55 20.59 5.79 0.63
CA THR A 55 20.07 4.44 0.90
C THR A 55 19.32 4.37 2.23
N VAL A 56 19.85 5.00 3.28
CA VAL A 56 19.21 5.06 4.61
C VAL A 56 17.89 5.82 4.55
N ASP A 57 17.82 6.90 3.79
CA ASP A 57 16.59 7.68 3.61
C ASP A 57 15.54 6.91 2.81
N VAL A 58 15.94 6.21 1.74
CA VAL A 58 15.03 5.31 0.99
C VAL A 58 14.49 4.20 1.89
N ILE A 59 15.32 3.60 2.74
CA ILE A 59 14.87 2.58 3.70
C ILE A 59 13.90 3.19 4.71
N ARG A 60 14.22 4.36 5.27
CA ARG A 60 13.36 5.08 6.23
C ARG A 60 12.00 5.38 5.63
N ASP A 61 11.96 5.91 4.41
CA ASP A 61 10.72 6.26 3.72
C ASP A 61 9.90 5.01 3.36
N THR A 62 10.57 3.94 2.94
CA THR A 62 9.92 2.64 2.69
C THR A 62 9.30 2.09 3.98
N MET A 63 10.02 2.11 5.10
CA MET A 63 9.51 1.67 6.40
C MET A 63 8.33 2.52 6.86
N LYS A 64 8.39 3.84 6.68
CA LYS A 64 7.28 4.74 6.99
C LYS A 64 6.04 4.40 6.16
N CYS A 65 6.21 4.21 4.84
CA CYS A 65 5.14 3.83 3.93
C CYS A 65 4.48 2.50 4.34
N VAL A 66 5.30 1.48 4.63
CA VAL A 66 4.79 0.18 5.10
C VAL A 66 4.05 0.30 6.42
N ASN A 67 4.56 1.09 7.37
CA ASN A 67 3.86 1.34 8.64
C ASN A 67 2.52 2.05 8.46
N ASP A 68 2.44 3.03 7.56
CA ASP A 68 1.19 3.72 7.25
C ASP A 68 0.18 2.77 6.59
N LEU A 69 0.64 1.88 5.70
CA LEU A 69 -0.19 0.83 5.12
C LEU A 69 -0.70 -0.16 6.17
N LEU A 70 0.16 -0.62 7.07
CA LEU A 70 -0.23 -1.52 8.17
C LEU A 70 -1.27 -0.86 9.08
N ARG A 71 -1.10 0.43 9.38
CA ARG A 71 -2.08 1.19 10.18
C ARG A 71 -3.42 1.31 9.46
N ALA A 72 -3.41 1.55 8.14
CA ALA A 72 -4.62 1.55 7.32
C ALA A 72 -5.34 0.18 7.29
N ILE A 73 -4.59 -0.93 7.25
CA ILE A 73 -5.17 -2.29 7.31
C ILE A 73 -5.85 -2.53 8.66
N VAL A 74 -5.22 -2.13 9.76
CA VAL A 74 -5.80 -2.26 11.12
C VAL A 74 -7.11 -1.47 11.26
N ASP A 75 -7.20 -0.30 10.62
CA ASP A 75 -8.38 0.56 10.71
C ASP A 75 -9.47 0.24 9.68
N TRP A 76 -9.14 -0.48 8.60
CA TRP A 76 -10.08 -0.82 7.52
C TRP A 76 -11.38 -1.44 8.00
N PRO A 77 -11.40 -2.45 8.91
CA PRO A 77 -12.66 -3.05 9.37
C PRO A 77 -13.56 -2.06 10.11
N LYS A 78 -12.98 -1.08 10.82
CA LYS A 78 -13.74 -0.06 11.54
C LYS A 78 -14.34 0.95 10.57
N LEU A 79 -13.56 1.41 9.59
CA LEU A 79 -14.03 2.32 8.55
C LEU A 79 -15.13 1.68 7.70
N ALA A 80 -14.95 0.41 7.30
CA ALA A 80 -15.95 -0.34 6.56
C ALA A 80 -17.27 -0.46 7.33
N ARG A 81 -17.23 -0.78 8.63
CA ARG A 81 -18.43 -0.82 9.48
C ARG A 81 -19.13 0.54 9.58
N GLN A 82 -18.36 1.63 9.74
CA GLN A 82 -18.94 2.97 9.82
C GLN A 82 -19.62 3.39 8.50
N GLU A 83 -19.03 3.06 7.37
CA GLU A 83 -19.60 3.31 6.05
C GLU A 83 -20.87 2.48 5.81
N GLU A 84 -20.88 1.21 6.22
CA GLU A 84 -22.07 0.35 6.19
C GLU A 84 -23.21 0.92 7.04
N ASP A 85 -22.93 1.33 8.28
CA ASP A 85 -23.90 1.94 9.18
C ASP A 85 -24.46 3.27 8.65
N ALA A 86 -23.61 4.09 8.01
CA ALA A 86 -24.03 5.32 7.35
C ALA A 86 -24.95 5.03 6.16
N THR A 87 -24.53 4.11 5.28
CA THR A 87 -25.30 3.69 4.10
C THR A 87 -26.66 3.12 4.50
N ARG A 88 -26.69 2.25 5.52
CA ARG A 88 -27.92 1.70 6.06
C ARG A 88 -28.88 2.79 6.53
N ARG A 89 -28.38 3.76 7.31
CA ARG A 89 -29.22 4.85 7.83
C ARG A 89 -29.83 5.66 6.69
N GLU A 90 -29.05 5.95 5.66
CA GLU A 90 -29.53 6.70 4.50
C GLU A 90 -30.58 5.91 3.69
N VAL A 91 -30.37 4.61 3.47
CA VAL A 91 -31.37 3.76 2.81
C VAL A 91 -32.68 3.72 3.61
N ILE A 92 -32.61 3.59 4.93
CA ILE A 92 -33.80 3.61 5.79
C ILE A 92 -34.53 4.96 5.69
N ARG A 93 -33.78 6.07 5.73
CA ARG A 93 -34.33 7.42 5.60
C ARG A 93 -35.07 7.61 4.27
N GLN A 94 -34.43 7.22 3.16
CA GLN A 94 -35.03 7.31 1.82
C GLN A 94 -36.29 6.45 1.69
N LEU A 95 -36.30 5.23 2.25
CA LEU A 95 -37.50 4.38 2.27
C LEU A 95 -38.65 4.99 3.10
N GLN A 96 -38.34 5.76 4.14
CA GLN A 96 -39.36 6.46 4.93
C GLN A 96 -39.93 7.68 4.19
N ASP A 97 -39.11 8.35 3.39
CA ASP A 97 -39.44 9.59 2.67
C ASP A 97 -40.29 9.37 1.41
N ILE A 98 -40.40 8.16 0.86
CA ILE A 98 -41.19 7.89 -0.35
C ILE A 98 -42.67 7.70 0.03
N PRO A 99 -43.56 8.70 -0.11
CA PRO A 99 -44.92 8.63 0.44
C PRO A 99 -45.81 7.57 -0.23
N GLU A 100 -45.47 7.12 -1.44
CA GLU A 100 -46.21 6.12 -2.23
C GLU A 100 -45.87 4.66 -1.84
N LEU A 101 -44.80 4.44 -1.08
CA LEU A 101 -44.41 3.11 -0.61
C LEU A 101 -45.41 2.65 0.45
N SER A 102 -46.23 1.65 0.12
CA SER A 102 -47.24 1.12 1.04
C SER A 102 -46.59 0.70 2.37
N ARG A 103 -47.32 0.84 3.48
CA ARG A 103 -46.80 0.46 4.81
C ARG A 103 -46.28 -0.99 4.84
N LEU A 104 -46.91 -1.88 4.06
CA LEU A 104 -46.51 -3.28 3.94
C LEU A 104 -45.19 -3.45 3.17
N ASP A 105 -45.00 -2.70 2.09
CA ASP A 105 -43.77 -2.75 1.31
C ASP A 105 -42.58 -2.19 2.10
N ARG A 106 -42.78 -1.10 2.85
CA ARG A 106 -41.75 -0.55 3.76
C ARG A 106 -41.29 -1.58 4.79
N VAL A 107 -42.23 -2.28 5.45
CA VAL A 107 -41.92 -3.33 6.43
C VAL A 107 -41.20 -4.51 5.77
N ARG A 108 -41.61 -4.90 4.56
CA ARG A 108 -40.97 -5.97 3.79
C ARG A 108 -39.52 -5.62 3.46
N TYR A 109 -39.25 -4.42 2.94
CA TYR A 109 -37.88 -3.99 2.63
C TYR A 109 -37.01 -3.84 3.88
N LEU A 110 -37.55 -3.26 4.97
CA LEU A 110 -36.83 -3.17 6.24
C LEU A 110 -36.42 -4.54 6.77
N LYS A 111 -37.30 -5.55 6.65
CA LYS A 111 -37.00 -6.92 7.07
C LYS A 111 -35.88 -7.54 6.24
N ILE A 112 -35.88 -7.35 4.92
CA ILE A 112 -34.84 -7.86 4.02
C ILE A 112 -33.49 -7.20 4.36
N ILE A 113 -33.47 -5.87 4.50
CA ILE A 113 -32.26 -5.11 4.84
C ILE A 113 -31.72 -5.55 6.19
N ALA A 114 -32.57 -5.67 7.22
CA ALA A 114 -32.16 -6.12 8.54
C ALA A 114 -31.53 -7.52 8.52
N GLY A 115 -32.10 -8.45 7.73
CA GLY A 115 -31.53 -9.78 7.54
C GLY A 115 -30.15 -9.77 6.90
N ASN A 116 -29.98 -9.01 5.81
CA ASN A 116 -28.70 -8.89 5.12
C ASN A 116 -27.59 -8.31 6.02
N LEU A 117 -27.94 -7.33 6.86
CA LEU A 117 -27.00 -6.73 7.81
C LEU A 117 -26.57 -7.69 8.91
N VAL A 118 -27.47 -8.54 9.40
CA VAL A 118 -27.10 -9.59 10.38
C VAL A 118 -26.10 -10.55 9.75
N ILE A 119 -26.28 -10.90 8.48
CA ILE A 119 -25.37 -11.78 7.74
C ILE A 119 -24.01 -11.09 7.53
N MET A 120 -23.99 -9.84 7.05
CA MET A 120 -22.76 -9.06 6.86
C MET A 120 -21.99 -8.91 8.18
N LYS A 121 -22.68 -8.58 9.27
CA LYS A 121 -22.11 -8.52 10.60
C LYS A 121 -21.50 -9.87 11.04
N ALA A 122 -22.21 -10.98 10.84
CA ALA A 122 -21.69 -12.30 11.19
C ALA A 122 -20.43 -12.67 10.40
N PHE A 123 -20.36 -12.29 9.11
CA PHE A 123 -19.13 -12.44 8.32
C PHE A 123 -17.98 -11.59 8.90
N LEU A 124 -18.23 -10.33 9.25
CA LEU A 124 -17.20 -9.46 9.83
C LEU A 124 -16.73 -9.93 11.21
N ASP A 125 -17.64 -10.44 12.03
CA ASP A 125 -17.32 -10.99 13.36
C ASP A 125 -16.43 -12.25 13.22
N LEU A 126 -16.70 -13.13 12.25
CA LEU A 126 -15.86 -14.30 11.96
C LEU A 126 -14.41 -13.94 11.62
N PHE A 127 -14.20 -12.84 10.89
CA PHE A 127 -12.85 -12.37 10.55
C PHE A 127 -12.18 -11.57 11.68
N ALA A 128 -12.92 -11.13 12.69
CA ALA A 128 -12.36 -10.43 13.85
C ALA A 128 -11.78 -11.38 14.92
N ASP A 129 -12.21 -12.65 14.91
CA ASP A 129 -11.76 -13.70 15.83
C ASP A 129 -10.54 -14.51 15.31
N MET A 130 -9.99 -14.16 14.14
CA MET A 130 -8.72 -14.68 13.59
C MET A 130 -7.57 -13.69 13.81
#